data_AF-A0A7Y1UYQ3-F1
#
_entry.id   AF-A0A7Y1UYQ3-F1
#
_cell.length_a   1.000
_cell.length_b   1.000
_cell.length_c   1.000
_cell.angle_alpha   90.00
_cell.angle_beta   90.00
_cell.angle_gamma   90.00
#
_symmetry.space_group_name_H-M   'P 1'
#
loop_
_entity.id
_entity.type
_entity.pdbx_description
1 polymer ?
#
loop_
_entity_poly.entity_id
_entity_poly.type
_entity_poly.pdbx_seq_one_letter_code
_entity_poly.pdbx_strand_id
1 'polypeptide(L)'
;AYEELMALLEAEGFLDRQIENLPSSDDMSERAQTGVGMSEPELAVTLAYAKRSLREWLLASDLPDWDDFADIVVQYFPGKVAERFGHLASEHPLRRELIATVVANRVVNSEGVTFVTRLMAETGAAPEQVVRAYHIARDVIDAPRRWNAVEAIVGEIPTELARRLMIGIDDLVESVARWYLTNPGTDFMSTVIAKAKPDFTELSETIAEIGPAKWRIERDERVAQFTDQGVPEDIAKRHVYQEELVHAADIIEVARHTERSVREVAEVFLLTGGAFEIDWLETQLELLPITNRWQRRALQTVEDDLVLLRRQLAESILAEAGDHKAASALEQYLVARTHELGRLTRFMRSLAVDGVTDIAAVVVAVRQIRNLATGPSQQEAASRS
;
A
#
# COMPACT_ATOMS: atom_id res chain seq x y z
N ALA A 1 2.89 -2.87 -16.80
CA ALA A 1 3.75 -1.99 -16.01
C ALA A 1 5.00 -1.58 -16.80
N TYR A 2 5.92 -2.49 -17.14
CA TYR A 2 7.12 -2.12 -17.91
C TYR A 2 6.84 -1.46 -19.26
N GLU A 3 5.90 -2.00 -20.04
CA GLU A 3 5.46 -1.39 -21.30
C GLU A 3 4.92 0.04 -21.11
N GLU A 4 4.12 0.25 -20.06
CA GLU A 4 3.53 1.57 -19.76
C GLU A 4 4.60 2.58 -19.35
N LEU A 5 5.60 2.14 -18.58
CA LEU A 5 6.78 2.94 -18.27
C LEU A 5 7.54 3.31 -19.55
N MET A 6 7.92 2.34 -20.38
CA MET A 6 8.68 2.62 -21.59
C MET A 6 7.91 3.55 -22.55
N ALA A 7 6.60 3.33 -22.73
CA ALA A 7 5.76 4.18 -23.57
C ALA A 7 5.65 5.62 -23.03
N LEU A 8 5.55 5.80 -21.71
CA LEU A 8 5.58 7.13 -21.08
C LEU A 8 6.92 7.82 -21.35
N LEU A 9 8.03 7.11 -21.15
CA LEU A 9 9.37 7.68 -21.35
C LEU A 9 9.64 8.04 -22.82
N GLU A 10 9.13 7.26 -23.78
CA GLU A 10 9.19 7.62 -25.20
C GLU A 10 8.34 8.85 -25.51
N ALA A 11 7.12 8.92 -24.98
CA ALA A 11 6.21 10.05 -25.20
C ALA A 11 6.79 11.38 -24.67
N GLU A 12 7.57 11.32 -23.58
CA GLU A 12 8.26 12.47 -23.00
C GLU A 12 9.66 12.71 -23.59
N GLY A 13 10.09 11.90 -24.56
CA GLY A 13 11.39 12.04 -25.21
C GLY A 13 12.59 11.61 -24.35
N PHE A 14 12.34 10.91 -23.24
CA PHE A 14 13.39 10.34 -22.41
C PHE A 14 13.99 9.08 -23.00
N LEU A 15 13.24 8.27 -23.74
CA LEU A 15 13.67 6.95 -24.21
C LEU A 15 13.49 6.82 -25.72
N ASP A 16 14.44 6.14 -26.37
CA ASP A 16 14.30 5.59 -27.71
C ASP A 16 14.62 4.09 -27.62
N ARG A 17 13.57 3.25 -27.73
CA ARG A 17 13.73 1.80 -27.58
C ARG A 17 14.57 1.17 -28.69
N GLN A 18 14.56 1.73 -29.90
CA GLN A 18 15.34 1.18 -31.01
C GLN A 18 16.83 1.37 -30.77
N ILE A 19 17.22 2.54 -30.24
CA ILE A 19 18.62 2.83 -29.89
C ILE A 19 19.09 1.93 -28.76
N GLU A 20 18.25 1.71 -27.75
CA GLU A 20 18.59 0.92 -26.57
C GLU A 20 18.36 -0.60 -26.74
N ASN A 21 17.89 -1.02 -27.91
CA ASN A 21 17.56 -2.42 -28.22
C ASN A 21 16.54 -3.03 -27.23
N LEU A 22 15.55 -2.22 -26.83
CA LEU A 22 14.43 -2.64 -25.99
C LEU A 22 13.27 -3.18 -26.85
N PRO A 23 12.44 -4.09 -26.31
CA PRO A 23 11.32 -4.68 -27.03
C PRO A 23 10.26 -3.65 -27.43
N SER A 24 9.68 -3.84 -28.61
CA SER A 24 8.53 -3.05 -29.07
C SER A 24 7.26 -3.38 -28.28
N SER A 25 6.22 -2.56 -28.43
CA SER A 25 4.91 -2.84 -27.80
C SER A 25 4.32 -4.18 -28.27
N ASP A 26 4.53 -4.56 -29.53
CA ASP A 26 4.07 -5.85 -30.07
C ASP A 26 4.84 -7.02 -29.43
N ASP A 27 6.17 -6.91 -29.31
CA ASP A 27 7.00 -7.90 -28.63
C ASP A 27 6.59 -8.06 -27.16
N MET A 28 6.34 -6.94 -26.47
CA MET A 28 5.89 -6.95 -25.07
C MET A 28 4.51 -7.60 -24.92
N SER A 29 3.60 -7.39 -25.87
CA SER A 29 2.28 -8.03 -25.89
C SER A 29 2.39 -9.55 -26.11
N GLU A 30 3.23 -10.00 -27.05
CA GLU A 30 3.47 -11.43 -27.28
C GLU A 30 4.12 -12.12 -26.08
N ARG A 31 5.13 -11.48 -25.50
CA ARG A 31 5.80 -11.95 -24.28
C ARG A 31 4.82 -12.07 -23.10
N ALA A 32 3.95 -11.09 -22.91
CA ALA A 32 2.93 -11.14 -21.87
C ALA A 32 1.95 -12.33 -22.04
N GLN A 33 1.56 -12.65 -23.28
CA GLN A 33 0.68 -13.81 -23.56
C GLN A 33 1.36 -15.16 -23.30
N THR A 34 2.69 -15.20 -23.41
CA THR A 34 3.50 -16.41 -23.19
C THR A 34 4.10 -16.49 -21.79
N GLY A 35 3.83 -15.51 -20.92
CA GLY A 35 4.36 -15.46 -19.55
C GLY A 35 5.86 -15.14 -19.48
N VAL A 36 6.43 -14.60 -20.55
CA VAL A 36 7.85 -14.22 -20.61
C VAL A 36 8.00 -12.75 -20.21
N GLY A 37 8.91 -12.48 -19.26
CA GLY A 37 9.20 -11.12 -18.80
C GLY A 37 10.24 -10.39 -19.65
N MET A 38 10.71 -9.27 -19.11
CA MET A 38 11.95 -8.63 -19.60
C MET A 38 13.16 -9.42 -19.12
N SER A 39 14.20 -9.45 -19.94
CA SER A 39 15.51 -9.99 -19.58
C SER A 39 16.28 -9.05 -18.65
N GLU A 40 17.30 -9.58 -17.96
CA GLU A 40 18.14 -8.77 -17.06
C GLU A 40 18.80 -7.55 -17.74
N PRO A 41 19.35 -7.65 -18.97
CA PRO A 41 19.90 -6.48 -19.66
C PRO A 41 18.83 -5.43 -19.97
N GLU A 42 17.64 -5.85 -20.42
CA GLU A 42 16.52 -4.94 -20.70
C GLU A 42 16.05 -4.23 -19.41
N LEU A 43 16.01 -4.95 -18.27
CA LEU A 43 15.71 -4.39 -16.96
C LEU A 43 16.77 -3.39 -16.49
N ALA A 44 18.06 -3.67 -16.72
CA ALA A 44 19.15 -2.76 -16.35
C ALA A 44 19.08 -1.43 -17.11
N VAL A 45 18.77 -1.48 -18.42
CA VAL A 45 18.51 -0.28 -19.23
C VAL A 45 17.29 0.47 -18.67
N THR A 46 16.17 -0.24 -18.48
CA THR A 46 14.93 0.36 -17.96
C THR A 46 15.14 1.03 -16.60
N LEU A 47 15.94 0.42 -15.72
CA LEU A 47 16.33 0.96 -14.42
C LEU A 47 17.09 2.28 -14.55
N ALA A 48 18.06 2.36 -15.47
CA ALA A 48 18.81 3.59 -15.70
C ALA A 48 17.91 4.73 -16.19
N TYR A 49 17.01 4.42 -17.12
CA TYR A 49 16.05 5.38 -17.66
C TYR A 49 15.01 5.83 -16.63
N ALA A 50 14.47 4.91 -15.82
CA ALA A 50 13.53 5.24 -14.75
C ALA A 50 14.14 6.18 -13.69
N LYS A 51 15.40 5.91 -13.28
CA LYS A 51 16.13 6.80 -12.37
C LYS A 51 16.39 8.17 -12.98
N ARG A 52 16.78 8.19 -14.26
CA ARG A 52 17.08 9.42 -14.98
C ARG A 52 15.84 10.29 -15.12
N SER A 53 14.73 9.73 -15.61
CA SER A 53 13.49 10.48 -15.78
C SER A 53 12.94 10.98 -14.45
N LEU A 54 12.93 10.13 -13.41
CA LEU A 54 12.49 10.55 -12.09
C LEU A 54 13.36 11.69 -11.53
N ARG A 55 14.68 11.61 -11.67
CA ARG A 55 15.58 12.71 -11.29
C ARG A 55 15.21 14.02 -12.01
N GLU A 56 14.95 13.98 -13.31
CA GLU A 56 14.61 15.17 -14.10
C GLU A 56 13.23 15.74 -13.68
N TRP A 57 12.23 14.89 -13.46
CA TRP A 57 10.93 15.31 -12.95
C TRP A 57 11.02 15.96 -11.58
N LEU A 58 11.79 15.38 -10.66
CA LEU A 58 11.99 15.94 -9.32
C LEU A 58 12.82 17.23 -9.34
N LEU A 59 13.81 17.33 -10.22
CA LEU A 59 14.60 18.55 -10.35
C LEU A 59 13.76 19.71 -10.91
N ALA A 60 12.75 19.41 -11.73
CA ALA A 60 11.81 20.37 -12.28
C ALA A 60 10.70 20.80 -11.29
N SER A 61 10.56 20.12 -10.15
CA SER A 61 9.56 20.45 -9.12
C SER A 61 10.16 21.24 -7.95
N ASP A 62 9.32 21.56 -6.97
CA ASP A 62 9.71 22.25 -5.74
C ASP A 62 10.30 21.29 -4.68
N LEU A 63 10.22 19.96 -4.91
CA LEU A 63 10.68 18.96 -3.95
C LEU A 63 12.11 19.16 -3.46
N PRO A 64 13.10 19.50 -4.31
CA PRO A 64 14.46 19.73 -3.85
C PRO A 64 14.60 20.90 -2.87
N ASP A 65 13.62 21.80 -2.78
CA ASP A 65 13.63 22.93 -1.87
C ASP A 65 12.89 22.67 -0.55
N TRP A 66 12.23 21.52 -0.40
CA TRP A 66 11.54 21.20 0.85
C TRP A 66 12.54 20.95 1.99
N ASP A 67 12.24 21.53 3.15
CA ASP A 67 13.08 21.40 4.36
C ASP A 67 13.24 19.94 4.81
N ASP A 68 12.22 19.10 4.58
CA ASP A 68 12.24 17.67 4.89
C ASP A 68 13.39 16.91 4.17
N PHE A 69 13.99 17.46 3.12
CA PHE A 69 15.11 16.87 2.38
C PHE A 69 16.46 17.55 2.60
N ALA A 70 16.55 18.56 3.48
CA ALA A 70 17.77 19.34 3.68
C ALA A 70 18.97 18.47 4.11
N ASP A 71 18.73 17.46 4.96
CA ASP A 71 19.77 16.57 5.49
C ASP A 71 20.39 15.65 4.43
N ILE A 72 19.71 15.43 3.30
CA ILE A 72 20.22 14.56 2.23
C ILE A 72 21.56 15.04 1.71
N VAL A 73 21.75 16.36 1.58
CA VAL A 73 22.99 16.92 1.04
C VAL A 73 24.15 16.70 2.01
N VAL A 74 23.90 16.83 3.31
CA VAL A 74 24.91 16.54 4.34
C VAL A 74 25.30 15.06 4.30
N GLN A 75 24.30 14.16 4.23
CA GLN A 75 24.48 12.71 4.20
C GLN A 75 25.15 12.20 2.92
N TYR A 76 25.10 12.96 1.83
CA TYR A 76 25.75 12.58 0.57
C TYR A 76 27.29 12.57 0.68
N PHE A 77 27.86 13.46 1.50
CA PHE A 77 29.30 13.57 1.65
C PHE A 77 29.86 12.57 2.68
N PRO A 78 31.12 12.13 2.54
CA PRO A 78 31.78 11.30 3.54
C PRO A 78 31.73 11.94 4.93
N GLY A 79 31.58 11.13 5.99
CA GLY A 79 31.34 11.62 7.36
C GLY A 79 32.32 12.69 7.85
N LYS A 80 33.61 12.59 7.52
CA LYS A 80 34.62 13.61 7.88
C LYS A 80 34.39 14.96 7.22
N VAL A 81 33.83 14.98 6.01
CA VAL A 81 33.47 16.20 5.28
C VAL A 81 32.20 16.79 5.87
N ALA A 82 31.19 15.96 6.10
CA ALA A 82 29.94 16.37 6.72
C ALA A 82 30.15 16.96 8.14
N GLU A 83 30.99 16.34 8.97
CA GLU A 83 31.31 16.85 10.32
C GLU A 83 31.96 18.25 10.27
N ARG A 84 32.89 18.46 9.34
CA ARG A 84 33.66 19.71 9.28
C ARG A 84 32.96 20.83 8.50
N PHE A 85 32.19 20.48 7.46
CA PHE A 85 31.64 21.41 6.48
C PHE A 85 30.12 21.26 6.27
N GLY A 86 29.43 20.41 7.03
CA GLY A 86 27.99 20.17 6.85
C GLY A 86 27.12 21.42 7.01
N HIS A 87 27.56 22.39 7.80
CA HIS A 87 26.90 23.69 7.93
C HIS A 87 26.86 24.50 6.62
N LEU A 88 27.71 24.18 5.63
CA LEU A 88 27.72 24.80 4.30
C LEU A 88 26.86 24.04 3.27
N ALA A 89 26.28 22.89 3.64
CA ALA A 89 25.56 22.03 2.70
C ALA A 89 24.33 22.71 2.08
N SER A 90 23.66 23.60 2.83
CA SER A 90 22.54 24.39 2.33
C SER A 90 22.92 25.38 1.23
N GLU A 91 24.19 25.81 1.19
CA GLU A 91 24.73 26.74 0.18
C GLU A 91 25.37 26.03 -1.01
N HIS A 92 25.34 24.68 -1.04
CA HIS A 92 26.00 23.92 -2.09
C HIS A 92 25.39 24.24 -3.47
N PRO A 93 26.19 24.62 -4.49
CA PRO A 93 25.67 25.02 -5.80
C PRO A 93 24.81 23.96 -6.49
N LEU A 94 25.08 22.67 -6.21
CA LEU A 94 24.32 21.53 -6.73
C LEU A 94 23.33 20.94 -5.72
N ARG A 95 22.90 21.70 -4.72
CA ARG A 95 21.99 21.20 -3.66
C ARG A 95 20.76 20.52 -4.27
N ARG A 96 20.10 21.18 -5.24
CA ARG A 96 18.88 20.67 -5.88
C ARG A 96 19.16 19.37 -6.65
N GLU A 97 20.22 19.33 -7.42
CA GLU A 97 20.62 18.18 -8.24
C GLU A 97 20.99 16.98 -7.36
N LEU A 98 21.70 17.22 -6.25
CA LEU A 98 22.05 16.18 -5.29
C LEU A 98 20.80 15.57 -4.65
N ILE A 99 19.87 16.41 -4.18
CA ILE A 99 18.61 15.95 -3.58
C ILE A 99 17.82 15.12 -4.60
N ALA A 100 17.55 15.67 -5.79
CA ALA A 100 16.78 14.97 -6.82
C ALA A 100 17.42 13.63 -7.21
N THR A 101 18.76 13.59 -7.33
CA THR A 101 19.49 12.36 -7.68
C THR A 101 19.42 11.31 -6.57
N VAL A 102 19.65 11.69 -5.31
CA VAL A 102 19.63 10.75 -4.19
C VAL A 102 18.22 10.23 -3.95
N VAL A 103 17.22 11.11 -3.98
CA VAL A 103 15.81 10.73 -3.78
C VAL A 103 15.34 9.80 -4.88
N ALA A 104 15.58 10.11 -6.16
CA ALA A 104 15.20 9.23 -7.27
C ALA A 104 15.84 7.84 -7.14
N ASN A 105 17.12 7.77 -6.76
CA ASN A 105 17.79 6.48 -6.53
C ASN A 105 17.19 5.71 -5.37
N ARG A 106 16.87 6.36 -4.25
CA ARG A 106 16.26 5.71 -3.08
C ARG A 106 14.93 5.07 -3.44
N VAL A 107 14.02 5.82 -4.07
CA VAL A 107 12.70 5.31 -4.44
C VAL A 107 12.80 4.14 -5.41
N VAL A 108 13.56 4.29 -6.50
CA VAL A 108 13.63 3.26 -7.55
C VAL A 108 14.39 2.01 -7.08
N ASN A 109 15.39 2.15 -6.22
CA ASN A 109 16.11 0.98 -5.68
C ASN A 109 15.26 0.18 -4.68
N SER A 110 14.34 0.83 -3.97
CA SER A 110 13.45 0.17 -3.01
C SER A 110 12.23 -0.44 -3.69
N GLU A 111 11.42 0.37 -4.38
CA GLU A 111 10.10 -0.05 -4.87
C GLU A 111 10.12 -0.48 -6.35
N GLY A 112 11.28 -0.43 -6.98
CA GLY A 112 11.47 -0.80 -8.37
C GLY A 112 11.12 0.28 -9.39
N VAL A 113 11.33 -0.07 -10.67
CA VAL A 113 11.35 0.89 -11.79
C VAL A 113 9.97 1.43 -12.18
N THR A 114 8.90 0.69 -11.86
CA THR A 114 7.54 1.04 -12.27
C THR A 114 6.74 1.73 -11.17
N PHE A 115 7.21 1.74 -9.92
CA PHE A 115 6.45 2.24 -8.76
C PHE A 115 5.90 3.65 -8.98
N VAL A 116 6.78 4.61 -9.30
CA VAL A 116 6.37 6.01 -9.43
C VAL A 116 5.38 6.19 -10.57
N THR A 117 5.70 5.66 -11.76
CA THR A 117 4.83 5.79 -12.94
C THR A 117 3.48 5.09 -12.76
N ARG A 118 3.45 3.99 -12.00
CA ARG A 118 2.22 3.26 -11.74
C ARG A 118 1.32 4.04 -10.78
N LEU A 119 1.87 4.54 -9.67
CA LEU A 119 1.11 5.39 -8.75
C LEU A 119 0.65 6.71 -9.41
N MET A 120 1.46 7.32 -10.28
CA MET A 120 1.03 8.46 -11.10
C MET A 120 -0.17 8.10 -12.00
N ALA A 121 -0.12 6.95 -12.67
CA ALA A 121 -1.19 6.52 -13.57
C ALA A 121 -2.48 6.10 -12.85
N GLU A 122 -2.37 5.60 -11.61
CA GLU A 122 -3.48 5.18 -10.75
C GLU A 122 -4.15 6.38 -10.07
N THR A 123 -3.37 7.31 -9.52
CA THR A 123 -3.87 8.40 -8.67
C THR A 123 -3.97 9.74 -9.38
N GLY A 124 -3.28 9.92 -10.51
CA GLY A 124 -3.13 11.22 -11.18
C GLY A 124 -2.17 12.18 -10.45
N ALA A 125 -1.50 11.74 -9.39
CA ALA A 125 -0.57 12.55 -8.62
C ALA A 125 0.71 12.90 -9.41
N ALA A 126 1.29 14.04 -9.08
CA ALA A 126 2.60 14.46 -9.59
C ALA A 126 3.74 13.61 -8.97
N PRO A 127 4.88 13.45 -9.66
CA PRO A 127 5.97 12.60 -9.19
C PRO A 127 6.50 12.98 -7.80
N GLU A 128 6.59 14.27 -7.48
CA GLU A 128 6.99 14.74 -6.15
C GLU A 128 6.00 14.36 -5.04
N GLN A 129 4.71 14.26 -5.36
CA GLN A 129 3.69 13.83 -4.41
C GLN A 129 3.84 12.33 -4.13
N VAL A 130 4.09 11.52 -5.18
CA VAL A 130 4.37 10.07 -5.03
C VAL A 130 5.60 9.84 -4.17
N VAL A 131 6.67 10.59 -4.43
CA VAL A 131 7.90 10.52 -3.63
C VAL A 131 7.68 10.94 -2.18
N ARG A 132 6.90 12.00 -1.93
CA ARG A 132 6.52 12.41 -0.58
C ARG A 132 5.80 11.29 0.17
N ALA A 133 4.80 10.69 -0.48
CA ALA A 133 4.00 9.63 0.12
C ALA A 133 4.82 8.37 0.41
N TYR A 134 5.70 7.98 -0.51
CA TYR A 134 6.68 6.91 -0.28
C TYR A 134 7.53 7.17 0.96
N HIS A 135 8.09 8.37 1.11
CA HIS A 135 8.94 8.68 2.26
C HIS A 135 8.17 8.65 3.59
N ILE A 136 6.93 9.16 3.61
CA ILE A 136 6.06 9.05 4.79
C ILE A 136 5.83 7.57 5.11
N ALA A 137 5.39 6.78 4.14
CA ALA A 137 5.08 5.36 4.33
C ALA A 137 6.30 4.57 4.83
N ARG A 138 7.43 4.68 4.13
CA ARG A 138 8.71 4.05 4.48
C ARG A 138 9.10 4.31 5.93
N ASP A 139 8.99 5.55 6.39
CA ASP A 139 9.47 5.94 7.72
C ASP A 139 8.45 5.65 8.83
N VAL A 140 7.14 5.72 8.52
CA VAL A 140 6.04 5.31 9.42
C VAL A 140 6.11 3.82 9.71
N ILE A 141 6.29 2.97 8.69
CA ILE A 141 6.33 1.52 8.87
C ILE A 141 7.70 0.98 9.32
N ASP A 142 8.70 1.86 9.34
CA ASP A 142 10.11 1.54 9.60
C ASP A 142 10.66 0.50 8.59
N ALA A 143 10.37 0.71 7.31
CA ALA A 143 10.76 -0.19 6.22
C ALA A 143 12.27 -0.47 6.17
N PRO A 144 13.19 0.50 6.41
CA PRO A 144 14.62 0.21 6.43
C PRO A 144 15.01 -0.88 7.43
N ARG A 145 14.40 -0.89 8.62
CA ARG A 145 14.67 -1.94 9.60
C ARG A 145 14.13 -3.30 9.15
N ARG A 146 12.99 -3.33 8.46
CA ARG A 146 12.36 -4.53 7.92
C ARG A 146 13.18 -5.12 6.77
N TRP A 147 13.56 -4.30 5.79
CA TRP A 147 14.42 -4.69 4.68
C TRP A 147 15.77 -5.22 5.18
N ASN A 148 16.45 -4.49 6.06
CA ASN A 148 17.74 -4.91 6.61
C ASN A 148 17.65 -6.26 7.36
N ALA A 149 16.52 -6.55 8.02
CA ALA A 149 16.31 -7.82 8.71
C ALA A 149 16.21 -8.99 7.73
N VAL A 150 15.54 -8.80 6.58
CA VAL A 150 15.46 -9.80 5.51
C VAL A 150 16.81 -9.94 4.79
N GLU A 151 17.48 -8.83 4.47
CA GLU A 151 18.81 -8.84 3.84
C GLU A 151 19.84 -9.60 4.66
N ALA A 152 19.78 -9.49 5.99
CA ALA A 152 20.69 -10.17 6.90
C ALA A 152 20.62 -11.70 6.84
N ILE A 153 19.50 -12.27 6.37
CA ILE A 153 19.28 -13.73 6.25
C ILE A 153 19.36 -14.21 4.79
N VAL A 154 19.68 -13.32 3.84
CA VAL A 154 19.86 -13.71 2.44
C VAL A 154 21.04 -14.68 2.33
N GLY A 155 20.78 -15.84 1.71
CA GLY A 155 21.75 -16.93 1.60
C GLY A 155 21.64 -17.98 2.70
N GLU A 156 20.89 -17.71 3.77
CA GLU A 156 20.55 -18.69 4.82
C GLU A 156 19.22 -19.42 4.53
N ILE A 157 18.34 -18.77 3.77
CA ILE A 157 17.05 -19.29 3.32
C ILE A 157 16.97 -19.39 1.79
N PRO A 158 16.04 -20.18 1.21
CA PRO A 158 15.84 -20.23 -0.23
C PRO A 158 15.60 -18.84 -0.85
N THR A 159 16.23 -18.55 -1.99
CA THR A 159 16.14 -17.23 -2.67
C THR A 159 14.70 -16.79 -2.91
N GLU A 160 13.83 -17.72 -3.31
CA GLU A 160 12.42 -17.43 -3.56
C GLU A 160 11.67 -17.03 -2.29
N LEU A 161 12.07 -17.58 -1.14
CA LEU A 161 11.51 -17.21 0.16
C LEU A 161 11.97 -15.82 0.59
N ALA A 162 13.27 -15.51 0.44
CA ALA A 162 13.79 -14.16 0.70
C ALA A 162 13.10 -13.11 -0.18
N ARG A 163 12.90 -13.42 -1.47
CA ARG A 163 12.16 -12.58 -2.42
C ARG A 163 10.73 -12.33 -1.95
N ARG A 164 10.01 -13.38 -1.51
CA ARG A 164 8.64 -13.25 -0.98
C ARG A 164 8.59 -12.36 0.27
N LEU A 165 9.56 -12.50 1.18
CA LEU A 165 9.64 -11.65 2.37
C LEU A 165 9.85 -10.18 2.02
N MET A 166 10.72 -9.91 1.03
CA MET A 166 11.00 -8.55 0.54
C MET A 166 9.76 -7.91 -0.07
N ILE A 167 9.09 -8.64 -0.98
CA ILE A 167 7.86 -8.16 -1.65
C ILE A 167 6.78 -7.80 -0.65
N GLY A 168 6.59 -8.61 0.40
CA GLY A 168 5.58 -8.26 1.41
C GLY A 168 5.87 -6.95 2.15
N ILE A 169 7.15 -6.53 2.26
CA ILE A 169 7.51 -5.23 2.83
C ILE A 169 7.22 -4.12 1.82
N ASP A 170 7.59 -4.33 0.55
CA ASP A 170 7.37 -3.39 -0.54
C ASP A 170 5.86 -3.14 -0.73
N ASP A 171 5.03 -4.19 -0.73
CA ASP A 171 3.57 -4.10 -0.81
C ASP A 171 2.98 -3.30 0.36
N LEU A 172 3.55 -3.41 1.56
CA LEU A 172 3.15 -2.63 2.72
C LEU A 172 3.56 -1.15 2.59
N VAL A 173 4.77 -0.86 2.10
CA VAL A 173 5.20 0.52 1.80
C VAL A 173 4.26 1.14 0.78
N GLU A 174 3.97 0.42 -0.30
CA GLU A 174 3.12 0.88 -1.36
C GLU A 174 1.68 1.13 -0.88
N SER A 175 1.08 0.20 -0.14
CA SER A 175 -0.29 0.34 0.37
C SER A 175 -0.43 1.58 1.25
N VAL A 176 0.55 1.81 2.15
CA VAL A 176 0.57 3.00 3.01
C VAL A 176 0.87 4.26 2.21
N ALA A 177 1.76 4.20 1.21
CA ALA A 177 2.05 5.34 0.34
C ALA A 177 0.82 5.75 -0.48
N ARG A 178 0.09 4.78 -1.03
CA ARG A 178 -1.17 5.02 -1.76
C ARG A 178 -2.19 5.72 -0.86
N TRP A 179 -2.31 5.29 0.40
CA TRP A 179 -3.20 5.97 1.36
C TRP A 179 -2.84 7.44 1.55
N TYR A 180 -1.55 7.77 1.72
CA TYR A 180 -1.09 9.16 1.85
C TYR A 180 -1.21 9.98 0.55
N LEU A 181 -1.29 9.32 -0.61
CA LEU A 181 -1.58 9.99 -1.89
C LEU A 181 -3.05 10.36 -2.03
N THR A 182 -3.95 9.45 -1.64
CA THR A 182 -5.40 9.67 -1.74
C THR A 182 -5.94 10.52 -0.58
N ASN A 183 -5.20 10.64 0.51
CA ASN A 183 -5.49 11.49 1.66
C ASN A 183 -4.38 12.54 1.86
N PRO A 184 -4.23 13.51 0.94
CA PRO A 184 -3.13 14.46 1.00
C PRO A 184 -3.29 15.42 2.19
N GLY A 185 -2.33 15.38 3.11
CA GLY A 185 -2.18 16.37 4.18
C GLY A 185 -1.28 17.55 3.78
N THR A 186 -1.46 18.70 4.43
CA THR A 186 -0.64 19.91 4.22
C THR A 186 0.55 20.03 5.18
N ASP A 187 0.62 19.18 6.19
CA ASP A 187 1.70 19.15 7.18
C ASP A 187 3.05 18.74 6.54
N PHE A 188 4.15 19.19 7.16
CA PHE A 188 5.50 18.70 6.84
C PHE A 188 5.59 17.19 7.02
N MET A 189 6.38 16.53 6.18
CA MET A 189 6.52 15.07 6.19
C MET A 189 7.00 14.56 7.56
N SER A 190 8.00 15.23 8.14
CA SER A 190 8.48 14.98 9.50
C SER A 190 7.37 15.03 10.56
N THR A 191 6.42 15.95 10.44
CA THR A 191 5.27 16.07 11.36
C THR A 191 4.29 14.92 11.18
N VAL A 192 3.98 14.56 9.94
CA VAL A 192 3.09 13.42 9.63
C VAL A 192 3.69 12.11 10.18
N ILE A 193 4.98 11.88 9.93
CA ILE A 193 5.70 10.70 10.42
C ILE A 193 5.71 10.67 11.96
N ALA A 194 6.03 11.79 12.62
CA ALA A 194 6.09 11.86 14.08
C ALA A 194 4.74 11.56 14.74
N LYS A 195 3.63 11.94 14.09
CA LYS A 195 2.28 11.61 14.56
C LYS A 195 1.96 10.13 14.32
N ALA A 196 2.15 9.61 13.10
CA ALA A 196 1.66 8.29 12.69
C ALA A 196 2.55 7.11 13.11
N LYS A 197 3.86 7.31 13.25
CA LYS A 197 4.80 6.23 13.58
C LYS A 197 4.54 5.56 14.94
N PRO A 198 4.25 6.29 16.04
CA PRO A 198 3.92 5.66 17.32
C PRO A 198 2.68 4.77 17.22
N ASP A 199 1.62 5.27 16.59
CA ASP A 199 0.35 4.55 16.40
C ASP A 199 0.56 3.27 15.56
N PHE A 200 1.34 3.36 14.48
CA PHE A 200 1.70 2.20 13.67
C PHE A 200 2.54 1.19 14.45
N THR A 201 3.47 1.66 15.29
CA THR A 201 4.33 0.79 16.11
C THR A 201 3.50 0.04 17.14
N GLU A 202 2.61 0.73 17.86
CA GLU A 202 1.66 0.12 18.80
C GLU A 202 0.80 -0.95 18.10
N LEU A 203 0.26 -0.62 16.93
CA LEU A 203 -0.53 -1.56 16.15
C LEU A 203 0.30 -2.78 15.74
N SER A 204 1.50 -2.58 15.18
CA SER A 204 2.38 -3.67 14.74
C SER A 204 2.81 -4.60 15.89
N GLU A 205 2.88 -4.10 17.11
CA GLU A 205 3.23 -4.91 18.30
C GLU A 205 2.02 -5.66 18.87
N THR A 206 0.82 -5.09 18.75
CA THR A 206 -0.40 -5.64 19.37
C THR A 206 -1.26 -6.47 18.43
N ILE A 207 -1.08 -6.35 17.10
CA ILE A 207 -1.91 -6.99 16.06
C ILE A 207 -2.05 -8.51 16.24
N ALA A 208 -1.01 -9.17 16.75
CA ALA A 208 -1.00 -10.61 17.02
C ALA A 208 -2.10 -11.04 18.02
N GLU A 209 -2.50 -10.14 18.92
CA GLU A 209 -3.49 -10.41 19.96
C GLU A 209 -4.92 -10.10 19.49
N ILE A 210 -5.08 -9.37 18.39
CA ILE A 210 -6.36 -8.83 17.91
C ILE A 210 -7.13 -9.87 17.09
N GLY A 211 -8.40 -10.03 17.44
CA GLY A 211 -9.35 -10.90 16.73
C GLY A 211 -9.72 -12.18 17.49
N PRO A 212 -10.66 -12.97 16.93
CA PRO A 212 -11.09 -14.24 17.52
C PRO A 212 -9.95 -15.25 17.63
N ALA A 213 -10.08 -16.19 18.58
CA ALA A 213 -9.07 -17.23 18.81
C ALA A 213 -8.73 -18.06 17.56
N LYS A 214 -9.71 -18.27 16.66
CA LYS A 214 -9.52 -18.98 15.41
C LYS A 214 -8.49 -18.28 14.50
N TRP A 215 -8.59 -16.96 14.34
CA TRP A 215 -7.65 -16.19 13.51
C TRP A 215 -6.24 -16.25 14.08
N ARG A 216 -6.11 -16.19 15.41
CA ARG A 216 -4.80 -16.32 16.06
C ARG A 216 -4.15 -17.67 15.75
N ILE A 217 -4.92 -18.75 15.79
CA ILE A 217 -4.43 -20.09 15.43
C ILE A 217 -3.98 -20.14 13.96
N GLU A 218 -4.79 -19.63 13.03
CA GLU A 218 -4.46 -19.62 11.60
C GLU A 218 -3.19 -18.79 11.31
N ARG A 219 -3.01 -17.67 12.01
CA ARG A 219 -1.80 -16.84 11.91
C ARG A 219 -0.58 -17.54 12.52
N ASP A 220 -0.72 -18.16 13.68
CA ASP A 220 0.36 -18.92 14.32
C ASP A 220 0.81 -20.11 13.45
N GLU A 221 -0.13 -20.79 12.77
CA GLU A 221 0.17 -21.84 11.80
C GLU A 221 0.95 -21.29 10.59
N ARG A 222 0.57 -20.11 10.07
CA ARG A 222 1.32 -19.45 8.99
C ARG A 222 2.72 -19.05 9.45
N VAL A 223 2.86 -18.49 10.64
CA VAL A 223 4.18 -18.18 11.22
C VAL A 223 5.03 -19.45 11.31
N ALA A 224 4.46 -20.55 11.81
CA ALA A 224 5.13 -21.84 11.91
C ALA A 224 5.61 -22.35 10.53
N GLN A 225 4.81 -22.19 9.47
CA GLN A 225 5.21 -22.58 8.12
C GLN A 225 6.44 -21.82 7.62
N PHE A 226 6.58 -20.54 7.95
CA PHE A 226 7.77 -19.75 7.60
C PHE A 226 8.98 -20.15 8.46
N THR A 227 8.78 -20.38 9.76
CA THR A 227 9.88 -20.81 10.64
C THR A 227 10.42 -22.19 10.30
N ASP A 228 9.55 -23.11 9.87
CA ASP A 228 9.93 -24.45 9.41
C ASP A 228 10.78 -24.40 8.13
N GLN A 229 10.70 -23.31 7.36
CA GLN A 229 11.52 -23.04 6.19
C GLN A 229 12.82 -22.27 6.52
N GLY A 230 13.12 -22.06 7.81
CA GLY A 230 14.35 -21.43 8.29
C GLY A 230 14.27 -19.92 8.49
N VAL A 231 13.09 -19.30 8.37
CA VAL A 231 12.93 -17.86 8.62
C VAL A 231 12.90 -17.62 10.14
N PRO A 232 13.68 -16.67 10.68
CA PRO A 232 13.58 -16.28 12.09
C PRO A 232 12.16 -15.88 12.48
N GLU A 233 11.72 -16.29 13.68
CA GLU A 233 10.35 -16.13 14.15
C GLU A 233 9.88 -14.66 14.14
N ASP A 234 10.76 -13.71 14.45
CA ASP A 234 10.42 -12.28 14.44
C ASP A 234 10.16 -11.74 13.02
N ILE A 235 10.92 -12.20 12.02
CA ILE A 235 10.72 -11.87 10.61
C ILE A 235 9.45 -12.55 10.08
N ALA A 236 9.25 -13.84 10.41
CA ALA A 236 8.05 -14.58 10.03
C ALA A 236 6.78 -13.92 10.58
N LYS A 237 6.76 -13.57 11.86
CA LYS A 237 5.66 -12.82 12.49
C LYS A 237 5.40 -11.51 11.77
N ARG A 238 6.44 -10.68 11.62
CA ARG A 238 6.29 -9.39 10.93
C ARG A 238 5.72 -9.54 9.53
N HIS A 239 6.15 -10.57 8.79
CA HIS A 239 5.68 -10.82 7.43
C HIS A 239 4.23 -11.29 7.39
N VAL A 240 3.83 -12.22 8.24
CA VAL A 240 2.43 -12.72 8.30
C VAL A 240 1.47 -11.60 8.64
N TYR A 241 1.82 -10.73 9.59
CA TYR A 241 0.94 -9.63 10.00
C TYR A 241 0.92 -8.43 9.03
N GLN A 242 1.70 -8.44 7.92
CA GLN A 242 1.67 -7.33 6.97
C GLN A 242 0.33 -7.21 6.27
N GLU A 243 -0.33 -8.34 6.00
CA GLU A 243 -1.64 -8.40 5.36
C GLU A 243 -2.71 -7.64 6.15
N GLU A 244 -2.63 -7.58 7.48
CA GLU A 244 -3.50 -6.71 8.27
C GLU A 244 -2.98 -5.28 8.37
N LEU A 245 -1.65 -5.10 8.41
CA LEU A 245 -1.02 -3.79 8.55
C LEU A 245 -1.14 -2.92 7.29
N VAL A 246 -1.53 -3.48 6.12
CA VAL A 246 -1.89 -2.67 4.95
C VAL A 246 -3.03 -1.69 5.25
N HIS A 247 -3.88 -2.01 6.22
CA HIS A 247 -4.98 -1.15 6.67
C HIS A 247 -4.58 -0.17 7.79
N ALA A 248 -3.32 -0.17 8.22
CA ALA A 248 -2.89 0.60 9.38
C ALA A 248 -3.17 2.10 9.23
N ALA A 249 -2.99 2.66 8.04
CA ALA A 249 -3.21 4.09 7.80
C ALA A 249 -4.68 4.49 8.02
N ASP A 250 -5.64 3.69 7.52
CA ASP A 250 -7.07 3.90 7.79
C ASP A 250 -7.42 3.69 9.26
N ILE A 251 -6.88 2.66 9.91
CA ILE A 251 -7.11 2.41 11.34
C ILE A 251 -6.63 3.60 12.18
N ILE A 252 -5.42 4.11 11.91
CA ILE A 252 -4.84 5.25 12.63
C ILE A 252 -5.69 6.50 12.41
N GLU A 253 -6.15 6.73 11.19
CA GLU A 253 -6.99 7.87 10.86
C GLU A 253 -8.34 7.81 11.57
N VAL A 254 -9.01 6.65 11.56
CA VAL A 254 -10.27 6.43 12.27
C VAL A 254 -10.09 6.56 13.78
N ALA A 255 -9.00 6.03 14.35
CA ALA A 255 -8.69 6.17 15.78
C ALA A 255 -8.59 7.64 16.20
N ARG A 256 -7.95 8.48 15.38
CA ARG A 256 -7.87 9.92 15.62
C ARG A 256 -9.22 10.62 15.48
N HIS A 257 -9.98 10.30 14.44
CA HIS A 257 -11.29 10.92 14.20
C HIS A 257 -12.33 10.56 15.27
N THR A 258 -12.23 9.35 15.83
CA THR A 258 -13.16 8.85 16.86
C THR A 258 -12.66 9.04 18.28
N GLU A 259 -11.44 9.56 18.46
CA GLU A 259 -10.74 9.69 19.75
C GLU A 259 -10.66 8.36 20.53
N ARG A 260 -10.57 7.24 19.81
CA ARG A 260 -10.44 5.88 20.36
C ARG A 260 -9.02 5.35 20.23
N SER A 261 -8.71 4.30 20.98
CA SER A 261 -7.40 3.64 20.87
C SER A 261 -7.25 2.94 19.52
N VAL A 262 -6.03 2.95 18.98
CA VAL A 262 -5.68 2.27 17.71
C VAL A 262 -6.01 0.78 17.78
N ARG A 263 -5.78 0.17 18.94
CA ARG A 263 -6.10 -1.24 19.20
C ARG A 263 -7.60 -1.54 19.08
N GLU A 264 -8.44 -0.70 19.68
CA GLU A 264 -9.90 -0.88 19.64
C GLU A 264 -10.44 -0.72 18.21
N VAL A 265 -9.96 0.31 17.51
CA VAL A 265 -10.34 0.54 16.11
C VAL A 265 -9.87 -0.61 15.22
N ALA A 266 -8.64 -1.11 15.40
CA ALA A 266 -8.15 -2.28 14.69
C ALA A 266 -9.01 -3.52 14.91
N GLU A 267 -9.45 -3.77 16.15
CA GLU A 267 -10.35 -4.88 16.45
C GLU A 267 -11.68 -4.76 15.69
N VAL A 268 -12.30 -3.58 15.68
CA VAL A 268 -13.51 -3.34 14.88
C VAL A 268 -13.23 -3.48 13.39
N PHE A 269 -12.13 -2.94 12.89
CA PHE A 269 -11.79 -2.94 11.47
C PHE A 269 -11.61 -4.37 10.93
N LEU A 270 -10.86 -5.21 11.65
CA LEU A 270 -10.66 -6.61 11.27
C LEU A 270 -11.96 -7.41 11.39
N LEU A 271 -12.72 -7.25 12.48
CA LEU A 271 -14.02 -7.92 12.65
C LEU A 271 -15.02 -7.52 11.55
N THR A 272 -14.96 -6.26 11.10
CA THR A 272 -15.78 -5.75 10.00
C THR A 272 -15.42 -6.45 8.68
N GLY A 273 -14.13 -6.65 8.40
CA GLY A 273 -13.67 -7.39 7.22
C GLY A 273 -14.33 -8.75 7.07
N GLY A 274 -14.30 -9.55 8.14
CA GLY A 274 -14.90 -10.88 8.16
C GLY A 274 -16.44 -10.86 8.19
N ALA A 275 -17.05 -9.97 8.98
CA ALA A 275 -18.51 -9.96 9.15
C ALA A 275 -19.28 -9.56 7.88
N PHE A 276 -18.67 -8.76 7.02
CA PHE A 276 -19.26 -8.30 5.76
C PHE A 276 -18.66 -9.01 4.53
N GLU A 277 -17.87 -10.07 4.73
CA GLU A 277 -17.20 -10.86 3.67
C GLU A 277 -16.29 -10.00 2.76
N ILE A 278 -15.73 -8.91 3.30
CA ILE A 278 -14.82 -8.01 2.57
C ILE A 278 -13.47 -8.73 2.36
N ASP A 279 -12.94 -9.41 3.37
CA ASP A 279 -11.69 -10.17 3.28
C ASP A 279 -11.78 -11.25 2.17
N TRP A 280 -12.94 -11.89 2.07
CA TRP A 280 -13.19 -12.89 1.03
C TRP A 280 -13.22 -12.24 -0.36
N LEU A 281 -13.88 -11.09 -0.52
CA LEU A 281 -13.92 -10.36 -1.80
C LEU A 281 -12.52 -9.88 -2.22
N GLU A 282 -11.71 -9.37 -1.30
CA GLU A 282 -10.30 -9.00 -1.54
C GLU A 282 -9.52 -10.21 -2.06
N THR A 283 -9.63 -11.36 -1.39
CA THR A 283 -9.01 -12.61 -1.86
C THR A 283 -9.50 -13.02 -3.26
N GLN A 284 -10.79 -12.85 -3.56
CA GLN A 284 -11.31 -13.17 -4.89
C GLN A 284 -10.78 -12.23 -5.97
N LEU A 285 -10.59 -10.94 -5.66
CA LEU A 285 -10.02 -9.96 -6.59
C LEU A 285 -8.59 -10.31 -6.98
N GLU A 286 -7.76 -10.73 -6.02
CA GLU A 286 -6.38 -11.16 -6.26
C GLU A 286 -6.29 -12.38 -7.19
N LEU A 287 -7.30 -13.25 -7.18
CA LEU A 287 -7.36 -14.46 -8.02
C LEU A 287 -7.87 -14.20 -9.44
N LEU A 288 -8.39 -12.99 -9.73
CA LEU A 288 -8.94 -12.70 -11.05
C LEU A 288 -7.84 -12.59 -12.12
N PRO A 289 -8.02 -13.21 -13.30
CA PRO A 289 -7.06 -13.08 -14.39
C PRO A 289 -7.12 -11.67 -14.99
N ILE A 290 -6.08 -10.87 -14.78
CA ILE A 290 -5.96 -9.52 -15.36
C ILE A 290 -5.33 -9.65 -16.76
N THR A 291 -6.14 -9.47 -17.80
CA THR A 291 -5.68 -9.63 -19.20
C THR A 291 -5.32 -8.32 -19.88
N ASN A 292 -5.73 -7.17 -19.34
CA ASN A 292 -5.45 -5.87 -19.94
C ASN A 292 -5.41 -4.71 -18.91
N ARG A 293 -4.93 -3.55 -19.37
CA ARG A 293 -4.77 -2.34 -18.53
C ARG A 293 -6.09 -1.81 -17.94
N TRP A 294 -7.21 -1.95 -18.66
CA TRP A 294 -8.50 -1.45 -18.19
C TRP A 294 -9.08 -2.35 -17.11
N GLN A 295 -8.88 -3.65 -17.22
CA GLN A 295 -9.20 -4.59 -16.14
C GLN A 295 -8.37 -4.32 -14.90
N ARG A 296 -7.06 -4.05 -15.04
CA ARG A 296 -6.20 -3.67 -13.89
C ARG A 296 -6.72 -2.42 -13.18
N ARG A 297 -7.09 -1.39 -13.93
CA ARG A 297 -7.68 -0.15 -13.36
C ARG A 297 -9.02 -0.41 -12.68
N ALA A 298 -9.89 -1.21 -13.30
CA ALA A 298 -11.17 -1.57 -12.72
C ALA A 298 -10.99 -2.37 -11.42
N LEU A 299 -10.03 -3.29 -11.38
CA LEU A 299 -9.68 -4.04 -10.18
C LEU A 299 -9.25 -3.09 -9.06
N GLN A 300 -8.31 -2.18 -9.35
CA GLN A 300 -7.84 -1.20 -8.38
C GLN A 300 -8.97 -0.33 -7.82
N THR A 301 -9.87 0.15 -8.70
CA THR A 301 -11.04 0.92 -8.25
C THR A 301 -11.93 0.13 -7.30
N VAL A 302 -12.09 -1.17 -7.52
CA VAL A 302 -12.91 -2.03 -6.68
C VAL A 302 -12.21 -2.33 -5.34
N GLU A 303 -10.90 -2.53 -5.34
CA GLU A 303 -10.10 -2.64 -4.10
C GLU A 303 -10.22 -1.36 -3.26
N ASP A 304 -10.05 -0.19 -3.89
CA ASP A 304 -10.20 1.10 -3.21
C ASP A 304 -11.61 1.28 -2.62
N ASP A 305 -12.65 0.85 -3.36
CA ASP A 305 -14.03 0.85 -2.90
C ASP A 305 -14.24 -0.09 -1.70
N LEU A 306 -13.59 -1.25 -1.65
CA LEU A 306 -13.68 -2.19 -0.52
C LEU A 306 -13.00 -1.63 0.73
N VAL A 307 -11.80 -1.04 0.60
CA VAL A 307 -11.10 -0.40 1.71
C VAL A 307 -11.92 0.76 2.27
N LEU A 308 -12.47 1.61 1.39
CA LEU A 308 -13.34 2.72 1.79
C LEU A 308 -14.61 2.21 2.50
N LEU A 309 -15.23 1.15 1.99
CA LEU A 309 -16.41 0.55 2.63
C LEU A 309 -16.11 -0.01 4.01
N ARG A 310 -14.98 -0.71 4.15
CA ARG A 310 -14.53 -1.24 5.45
C ARG A 310 -14.35 -0.11 6.46
N ARG A 311 -13.70 0.98 6.06
CA ARG A 311 -13.56 2.19 6.88
C ARG A 311 -14.90 2.79 7.29
N GLN A 312 -15.81 3.02 6.34
CA GLN A 312 -17.13 3.60 6.62
C GLN A 312 -17.97 2.73 7.56
N LEU A 313 -17.89 1.41 7.39
CA LEU A 313 -18.56 0.47 8.29
C LEU A 313 -17.95 0.50 9.69
N ALA A 314 -16.62 0.50 9.80
CA ALA A 314 -15.93 0.58 11.09
C ALA A 314 -16.27 1.89 11.83
N GLU A 315 -16.25 3.03 11.13
CA GLU A 315 -16.67 4.33 11.68
C GLU A 315 -18.13 4.30 12.16
N SER A 316 -19.04 3.74 11.36
CA SER A 316 -20.46 3.59 11.70
C SER A 316 -20.69 2.70 12.93
N ILE A 317 -19.98 1.56 13.00
CA ILE A 317 -20.03 0.65 14.16
C ILE A 317 -19.52 1.38 15.41
N LEU A 318 -18.40 2.08 15.34
CA LEU A 318 -17.82 2.82 16.47
C LEU A 318 -18.70 3.99 16.93
N ALA A 319 -19.42 4.64 16.02
CA ALA A 319 -20.37 5.70 16.34
C ALA A 319 -21.60 5.16 17.11
N GLU A 320 -22.07 3.96 16.79
CA GLU A 320 -23.18 3.29 17.47
C GLU A 320 -22.74 2.50 18.71
N ALA A 321 -21.44 2.24 18.88
CA ALA A 321 -20.89 1.38 19.93
C ALA A 321 -21.14 1.88 21.36
N GLY A 322 -21.17 3.21 21.57
CA GLY A 322 -21.06 3.77 22.94
C GLY A 322 -19.81 3.22 23.66
N ASP A 323 -19.98 2.74 24.89
CA ASP A 323 -18.92 2.14 25.72
C ASP A 323 -18.74 0.63 25.50
N HIS A 324 -19.42 0.02 24.53
CA HIS A 324 -19.29 -1.41 24.27
C HIS A 324 -17.93 -1.74 23.65
N LYS A 325 -17.40 -2.91 24.03
CA LYS A 325 -16.21 -3.49 23.38
C LYS A 325 -16.50 -3.80 21.91
N ALA A 326 -15.46 -3.80 21.07
CA ALA A 326 -15.52 -4.00 19.62
C ALA A 326 -16.45 -5.15 19.19
N ALA A 327 -16.29 -6.36 19.74
CA ALA A 327 -17.11 -7.51 19.38
C ALA A 327 -18.61 -7.30 19.70
N SER A 328 -18.92 -6.71 20.85
CA SER A 328 -20.31 -6.42 21.25
C SER A 328 -20.90 -5.25 20.45
N ALA A 329 -20.09 -4.24 20.11
CA ALA A 329 -20.51 -3.14 19.26
C ALA A 329 -20.90 -3.65 17.85
N LEU A 330 -20.06 -4.51 17.26
CA LEU A 330 -20.36 -5.15 15.99
C LEU A 330 -21.63 -6.01 16.09
N GLU A 331 -21.75 -6.85 17.12
CA GLU A 331 -22.94 -7.70 17.30
C GLU A 331 -24.23 -6.86 17.35
N GLN A 332 -24.24 -5.77 18.11
CA GLN A 332 -25.39 -4.85 18.18
C GLN A 332 -25.67 -4.20 16.83
N TYR A 333 -24.63 -3.73 16.13
CA TYR A 333 -24.74 -3.15 14.80
C TYR A 333 -25.37 -4.14 13.81
N LEU A 334 -24.97 -5.41 13.87
CA LEU A 334 -25.48 -6.48 13.02
C LEU A 334 -26.94 -6.83 13.38
N VAL A 335 -27.27 -6.96 14.67
CA VAL A 335 -28.64 -7.26 15.12
C VAL A 335 -29.63 -6.19 14.65
N ALA A 336 -29.25 -4.91 14.72
CA ALA A 336 -30.07 -3.80 14.23
C ALA A 336 -30.34 -3.87 12.71
N ARG A 337 -29.52 -4.61 11.95
CA ARG A 337 -29.55 -4.72 10.47
C ARG A 337 -29.76 -6.16 9.98
N THR A 338 -30.39 -7.00 10.80
CA THR A 338 -30.56 -8.44 10.54
C THR A 338 -31.20 -8.72 9.17
N HIS A 339 -32.17 -7.92 8.74
CA HIS A 339 -32.87 -8.14 7.48
C HIS A 339 -31.97 -7.86 6.27
N GLU A 340 -31.21 -6.76 6.30
CA GLU A 340 -30.25 -6.35 5.27
C GLU A 340 -29.10 -7.36 5.19
N LEU A 341 -28.55 -7.77 6.34
CA LEU A 341 -27.51 -8.80 6.41
C LEU A 341 -27.99 -10.14 5.85
N GLY A 342 -29.22 -10.55 6.15
CA GLY A 342 -29.79 -11.76 5.57
C GLY A 342 -29.85 -11.71 4.03
N ARG A 343 -30.04 -10.53 3.43
CA ARG A 343 -29.95 -10.36 1.97
C ARG A 343 -28.50 -10.47 1.49
N LEU A 344 -27.57 -9.78 2.15
CA LEU A 344 -26.13 -9.87 1.83
C LEU A 344 -25.62 -11.31 1.91
N THR A 345 -25.85 -12.02 3.01
CA THR A 345 -25.38 -13.40 3.18
C THR A 345 -25.92 -14.35 2.12
N ARG A 346 -27.19 -14.21 1.71
CA ARG A 346 -27.75 -15.01 0.60
C ARG A 346 -27.07 -14.70 -0.73
N PHE A 347 -26.83 -13.41 -1.00
CA PHE A 347 -26.12 -12.98 -2.20
C PHE A 347 -24.68 -13.49 -2.22
N MET A 348 -23.92 -13.30 -1.14
CA MET A 348 -22.54 -13.78 -1.02
C MET A 348 -22.44 -15.29 -1.16
N ARG A 349 -23.40 -16.06 -0.61
CA ARG A 349 -23.45 -17.51 -0.80
C ARG A 349 -23.72 -17.90 -2.24
N SER A 350 -24.64 -17.22 -2.93
CA SER A 350 -24.86 -17.46 -4.37
C SER A 350 -23.59 -17.19 -5.14
N LEU A 351 -22.94 -16.06 -4.88
CA LEU A 351 -21.71 -15.67 -5.54
C LEU A 351 -20.56 -16.66 -5.29
N ALA A 352 -20.44 -17.19 -4.07
CA ALA A 352 -19.45 -18.22 -3.74
C ALA A 352 -19.71 -19.56 -4.45
N VAL A 353 -20.98 -19.92 -4.71
CA VAL A 353 -21.35 -21.13 -5.45
C VAL A 353 -21.12 -20.96 -6.95
N ASP A 354 -21.49 -19.80 -7.49
CA ASP A 354 -21.36 -19.48 -8.91
C ASP A 354 -19.89 -19.24 -9.31
N GLY A 355 -19.07 -18.80 -8.33
CA GLY A 355 -17.67 -18.43 -8.51
C GLY A 355 -17.51 -17.00 -8.99
N VAL A 356 -16.45 -16.31 -8.52
CA VAL A 356 -16.11 -14.96 -8.98
C VAL A 356 -15.25 -15.09 -10.23
N THR A 357 -15.87 -14.91 -11.40
CA THR A 357 -15.18 -15.06 -12.71
C THR A 357 -14.88 -13.72 -13.38
N ASP A 358 -15.51 -12.63 -12.93
CA ASP A 358 -15.26 -11.29 -13.42
C ASP A 358 -15.38 -10.22 -12.31
N ILE A 359 -14.88 -9.02 -12.62
CA ILE A 359 -14.90 -7.86 -11.72
C ILE A 359 -16.34 -7.37 -11.47
N ALA A 360 -17.26 -7.56 -12.42
CA ALA A 360 -18.62 -7.06 -12.33
C ALA A 360 -19.38 -7.69 -11.16
N ALA A 361 -19.14 -8.97 -10.90
CA ALA A 361 -19.71 -9.67 -9.74
C ALA A 361 -19.30 -9.02 -8.41
N VAL A 362 -18.02 -8.63 -8.28
CA VAL A 362 -17.51 -7.95 -7.08
C VAL A 362 -18.06 -6.53 -6.96
N VAL A 363 -18.17 -5.78 -8.07
CA VAL A 363 -18.82 -4.45 -8.09
C VAL A 363 -20.25 -4.52 -7.55
N VAL A 364 -21.01 -5.57 -7.90
CA VAL A 364 -22.36 -5.77 -7.36
C VAL A 364 -22.31 -6.06 -5.86
N ALA A 365 -21.36 -6.87 -5.39
CA ALA A 365 -21.15 -7.15 -3.98
C ALA A 365 -20.84 -5.89 -3.17
N VAL A 366 -19.87 -5.08 -3.62
CA VAL A 366 -19.52 -3.75 -3.08
C VAL A 366 -20.77 -2.89 -2.93
N ARG A 367 -21.61 -2.83 -3.97
CA ARG A 367 -22.86 -2.06 -3.92
C ARG A 367 -23.85 -2.57 -2.87
N GLN A 368 -23.97 -3.89 -2.69
CA GLN A 368 -24.82 -4.47 -1.63
C GLN A 368 -24.30 -4.11 -0.24
N ILE A 369 -22.98 -4.16 -0.04
CA ILE A 369 -22.33 -3.79 1.23
C ILE A 369 -22.51 -2.29 1.51
N ARG A 370 -22.37 -1.42 0.50
CA ARG A 370 -22.57 0.03 0.64
C ARG A 370 -23.95 0.42 1.19
N ASN A 371 -24.99 -0.33 0.81
CA ASN A 371 -26.35 -0.10 1.31
C ASN A 371 -26.48 -0.40 2.82
N LEU A 372 -25.57 -1.20 3.40
CA LEU A 372 -25.53 -1.49 4.85
C LEU A 372 -24.80 -0.38 5.63
N ALA A 373 -23.77 0.23 5.03
CA ALA A 373 -23.04 1.33 5.63
C ALA A 373 -23.89 2.61 5.72
N THR A 374 -24.75 2.84 4.72
CA THR A 374 -25.59 4.05 4.58
C THR A 374 -26.98 3.92 5.21
N GLY A 375 -27.05 3.42 6.45
CA GLY A 375 -28.32 3.13 7.15
C GLY A 375 -29.43 4.20 7.02
N PRO A 376 -30.72 3.82 7.20
CA PRO A 376 -31.91 4.56 6.74
C PRO A 376 -31.99 6.05 7.15
N SER A 377 -31.28 6.45 8.20
CA SER A 377 -31.14 7.83 8.68
C SER A 377 -30.66 8.82 7.63
N GLN A 378 -29.81 8.42 6.67
CA GLN A 378 -29.32 9.32 5.61
C GLN A 378 -30.18 9.28 4.34
N GLN A 379 -30.82 8.14 4.01
CA GLN A 379 -31.74 8.05 2.89
C GLN A 379 -33.05 8.81 3.14
N GLU A 380 -33.56 8.87 4.37
CA GLU A 380 -34.72 9.70 4.73
C GLU A 380 -34.40 11.20 4.71
N ALA A 381 -33.17 11.60 5.02
CA ALA A 381 -32.72 12.98 4.94
C ALA A 381 -32.52 13.44 3.48
N ALA A 382 -31.95 12.58 2.62
CA ALA A 382 -31.76 12.86 1.20
C ALA A 382 -33.07 12.81 0.38
N SER A 383 -34.10 12.12 0.86
CA SER A 383 -35.43 12.08 0.21
C SER A 383 -36.36 13.22 0.68
N ARG A 384 -35.94 14.01 1.68
CA ARG A 384 -36.67 15.16 2.23
C ARG A 384 -36.02 16.51 1.93
N SER A 385 -34.86 16.51 1.28
CA SER A 385 -34.25 17.68 0.63
C SER A 385 -34.47 17.64 -0.86
#